data_AF-A0A9E7HD68-F1
#
_entry.id   AF-A0A9E7HD68-F1
#
_cell.length_a   1.000
_cell.length_b   1.000
_cell.length_c   1.000
_cell.angle_alpha   90.00
_cell.angle_beta   90.00
_cell.angle_gamma   90.00
#
_symmetry.space_group_name_H-M   'P 1'
#
loop_
_entity.id
_entity.type
_entity.pdbx_description
1 polymer ?
#
loop_
_entity_poly.entity_id
_entity_poly.type
_entity_poly.pdbx_seq_one_letter_code
_entity_poly.pdbx_strand_id
1 'polypeptide(L)'
;MPPPPSTAFFLSHPLWMSATVSFFIGFTIGLLLFFFWWSVFLLSRFVVHRRTLSRILAEEEAPAGAATVFSPMLRHPDTLPFFQHLQHEGLPFLAQIIGRGGCGEVYKAEIFVENRTIPVAIKKIDQLAAIGAASLCQEESALLNIHTRQIRSEILTVGRMHHPSLLPLLAHVPRPDCHYLVYEYMPNGSLHDVLKKGSLQWPVRYKIAVGMAAGLEYLHIVHRPQVIHRDLKPANILLDCNLNARIGDFGLAKVVHEMMSGSVASNNVAGTLGYIAPEYYQTLTCTDKCDIYSFGVILAVLVTGRFPSDQFFQATDEMCIVGWLRNVLRSADPAAAIDGRLMGKGFEEQMLLVLKVAYFCTYDDPAERPNSRDVNLMLSQIKHY
;
A
#
# COMPACT_ATOMS: atom_id res chain seq x y z
N MET A 1 2.40 -77.29 49.55
CA MET A 1 2.17 -76.11 48.69
C MET A 1 2.76 -74.90 49.40
N PRO A 2 3.77 -74.21 48.83
CA PRO A 2 4.36 -73.03 49.43
C PRO A 2 3.43 -71.80 49.27
N PRO A 3 3.46 -70.83 50.21
CA PRO A 3 2.60 -69.65 50.18
C PRO A 3 3.00 -68.67 49.06
N PRO A 4 2.07 -67.83 48.56
CA PRO A 4 2.38 -66.84 47.54
C PRO A 4 3.38 -65.80 48.06
N PRO A 5 4.28 -65.27 47.20
CA PRO A 5 5.25 -64.28 47.63
C PRO A 5 4.53 -63.01 48.11
N SER A 6 4.99 -62.47 49.23
CA SER A 6 4.44 -61.27 49.86
C SER A 6 4.69 -60.03 49.00
N THR A 7 3.81 -59.02 49.16
CA THR A 7 3.87 -57.70 48.52
C THR A 7 5.19 -56.95 48.75
N ALA A 8 6.04 -57.42 49.67
CA ALA A 8 7.39 -56.91 49.89
C ALA A 8 8.35 -57.17 48.71
N PHE A 9 8.07 -58.12 47.81
CA PHE A 9 8.90 -58.38 46.63
C PHE A 9 8.78 -57.28 45.55
N PHE A 10 7.68 -56.54 45.52
CA PHE A 10 7.48 -55.43 44.57
C PHE A 10 8.14 -54.11 45.02
N LEU A 11 8.47 -53.98 46.32
CA LEU A 11 9.11 -52.79 46.88
C LEU A 11 10.66 -52.85 46.82
N SER A 12 11.25 -53.98 46.44
CA SER A 12 12.70 -54.20 46.40
C SER A 12 13.33 -54.05 45.00
N HIS A 13 12.59 -53.56 44.00
CA HIS A 13 13.10 -53.34 42.64
C HIS A 13 13.05 -51.85 42.24
N PRO A 14 14.23 -51.17 42.09
CA PRO A 14 14.32 -49.73 41.83
C PRO A 14 14.01 -49.35 40.36
N LEU A 15 13.43 -50.26 39.59
CA LEU A 15 13.21 -50.10 38.15
C LEU A 15 12.24 -48.95 37.83
N TRP A 16 11.22 -48.74 38.67
CA TRP A 16 10.27 -47.64 38.47
C TRP A 16 10.87 -46.26 38.78
N MET A 17 11.74 -46.16 39.80
CA MET A 17 12.50 -44.94 40.08
C MET A 17 13.54 -44.65 38.99
N SER A 18 14.18 -45.69 38.45
CA SER A 18 15.10 -45.54 37.30
C SER A 18 14.36 -45.07 36.05
N ALA A 19 13.15 -45.58 35.80
CA ALA A 19 12.34 -45.19 34.66
C ALA A 19 11.84 -43.73 34.76
N THR A 20 11.41 -43.29 35.95
CA THR A 20 10.97 -41.89 36.16
C THR A 20 12.14 -40.92 36.06
N VAL A 21 13.28 -41.23 36.68
CA VAL A 21 14.50 -40.41 36.57
C VAL A 21 14.96 -40.33 35.11
N SER A 22 14.95 -41.45 34.37
CA SER A 22 15.30 -41.47 32.95
C SER A 22 14.32 -40.65 32.09
N PHE A 23 13.03 -40.65 32.41
CA PHE A 23 12.03 -39.82 31.74
C PHE A 23 12.28 -38.33 31.96
N PHE A 24 12.53 -37.89 33.21
CA PHE A 24 12.82 -36.48 33.50
C PHE A 24 14.14 -36.01 32.89
N ILE A 25 15.18 -36.86 32.88
CA ILE A 25 16.44 -36.58 32.19
C ILE A 25 16.20 -36.46 30.68
N GLY A 26 15.45 -37.38 30.07
CA GLY A 26 15.13 -37.33 28.65
C GLY A 26 14.31 -36.09 28.27
N PHE A 27 13.32 -35.73 29.08
CA PHE A 27 12.48 -34.55 28.88
C PHE A 27 13.26 -33.23 29.01
N THR A 28 14.13 -33.11 30.01
CA THR A 28 14.97 -31.92 30.20
C THR A 28 16.00 -31.77 29.08
N ILE A 29 16.64 -32.86 28.65
CA ILE A 29 17.52 -32.86 27.47
C ILE A 29 16.74 -32.46 26.22
N GLY A 30 15.52 -32.99 26.02
CA GLY A 30 14.65 -32.64 24.90
C GLY A 30 14.29 -31.15 24.85
N LEU A 31 13.94 -30.55 26.00
CA LEU A 31 13.66 -29.11 26.10
C LEU A 31 14.91 -28.28 25.82
N LEU A 32 16.07 -28.65 26.37
CA LEU A 32 17.32 -27.93 26.12
C LEU A 32 17.70 -27.97 24.65
N LEU A 33 17.57 -29.13 24.00
CA LEU A 33 17.78 -29.27 22.56
C LEU A 33 16.78 -28.43 21.76
N PHE A 34 15.49 -28.45 22.13
CA PHE A 34 14.48 -27.62 21.48
C PHE A 34 14.83 -26.14 21.55
N PHE A 35 15.15 -25.61 22.73
CA PHE A 35 15.53 -24.20 22.87
C PHE A 35 16.85 -23.86 22.18
N PHE A 36 17.82 -24.77 22.20
CA PHE A 36 19.08 -24.60 21.47
C PHE A 36 18.82 -24.50 19.96
N TRP A 37 18.13 -25.47 19.38
CA TRP A 37 17.80 -25.46 17.95
C TRP A 37 16.86 -24.32 17.55
N TRP A 38 15.93 -23.93 18.43
CA TRP A 38 15.08 -22.74 18.27
C TRP A 38 15.91 -21.46 18.24
N SER A 39 16.89 -21.33 19.14
CA SER A 39 17.81 -20.19 19.17
C SER A 39 18.69 -20.14 17.92
N VAL A 40 19.21 -21.29 17.46
CA VAL A 40 19.98 -21.41 16.23
C VAL A 40 19.11 -21.05 15.01
N PHE A 41 17.85 -21.48 14.98
CA PHE A 41 16.90 -21.12 13.93
C PHE A 41 16.64 -19.61 13.91
N LEU A 42 16.35 -18.99 15.06
CA LEU A 42 16.16 -17.54 15.18
C LEU A 42 17.43 -16.78 14.77
N LEU A 43 18.60 -17.23 15.21
CA LEU A 43 19.89 -16.61 14.86
C LEU A 43 20.17 -16.77 13.36
N SER A 44 19.86 -17.92 12.76
CA SER A 44 19.99 -18.14 11.32
C SER A 44 19.07 -17.21 10.53
N ARG A 45 17.81 -17.03 10.97
CA ARG A 45 16.89 -16.07 10.35
C ARG A 45 17.35 -14.65 10.55
N PHE A 46 17.90 -14.30 11.71
CA PHE A 46 18.47 -12.98 11.97
C PHE A 46 19.71 -12.70 11.10
N VAL A 47 20.60 -13.68 10.93
CA VAL A 47 21.80 -13.57 10.08
C VAL A 47 21.43 -13.50 8.61
N VAL A 48 20.50 -14.34 8.14
CA VAL A 48 19.97 -14.27 6.77
C VAL A 48 19.28 -12.92 6.56
N HIS A 49 18.46 -12.47 7.51
CA HIS A 49 17.82 -11.16 7.46
C HIS A 49 18.84 -10.02 7.40
N ARG A 50 19.86 -10.03 8.26
CA ARG A 50 20.93 -9.02 8.26
C ARG A 50 21.71 -9.06 6.95
N ARG A 51 21.98 -10.24 6.38
CA ARG A 51 22.65 -10.37 5.07
C ARG A 51 21.78 -9.90 3.91
N THR A 52 20.48 -10.19 3.93
CA THR A 52 19.53 -9.70 2.92
C THR A 52 19.37 -8.19 3.04
N LEU A 53 19.24 -7.65 4.25
CA LEU A 53 19.21 -6.21 4.51
C LEU A 53 20.52 -5.55 4.05
N SER A 54 21.67 -6.12 4.42
CA SER A 54 22.98 -5.64 3.96
C SER A 54 23.16 -5.74 2.45
N ARG A 55 22.57 -6.73 1.77
CA ARG A 55 22.57 -6.80 0.29
C ARG A 55 21.67 -5.75 -0.34
N ILE A 56 20.49 -5.50 0.24
CA ILE A 56 19.57 -4.44 -0.20
C ILE A 56 20.21 -3.06 0.01
N LEU A 57 20.91 -2.86 1.13
CA LEU A 57 21.66 -1.65 1.45
C LEU A 57 22.99 -1.55 0.68
N ALA A 58 23.60 -2.66 0.24
CA ALA A 58 24.82 -2.66 -0.56
C ALA A 58 24.53 -2.49 -2.06
N GLU A 59 23.38 -2.95 -2.56
CA GLU A 59 22.85 -2.55 -3.87
C GLU A 59 22.45 -1.06 -3.90
N GLU A 60 22.36 -0.40 -2.72
CA GLU A 60 22.15 1.04 -2.57
C GLU A 60 23.43 1.85 -2.92
N GLU A 61 24.60 1.20 -3.07
CA GLU A 61 25.83 1.82 -3.59
C GLU A 61 25.89 1.76 -5.13
N ALA A 62 24.82 2.18 -5.81
CA ALA A 62 25.02 2.83 -7.10
C ALA A 62 25.91 4.07 -6.85
N PRO A 63 26.88 4.39 -7.73
CA PRO A 63 27.80 5.51 -7.49
C PRO A 63 26.98 6.75 -7.13
N ALA A 64 27.28 7.33 -5.95
CA ALA A 64 26.48 8.37 -5.33
C ALA A 64 26.15 9.47 -6.35
N GLY A 65 24.88 9.53 -6.76
CA GLY A 65 24.38 10.50 -7.74
C GLY A 65 23.96 9.94 -9.11
N ALA A 66 24.11 8.64 -9.41
CA ALA A 66 23.66 8.08 -10.69
C ALA A 66 22.15 7.81 -10.74
N ALA A 67 21.57 7.92 -11.95
CA ALA A 67 20.19 7.52 -12.20
C ALA A 67 19.99 6.01 -11.95
N THR A 68 18.94 5.65 -11.23
CA THR A 68 18.54 4.26 -10.97
C THR A 68 17.38 3.89 -11.90
N VAL A 69 17.60 2.92 -12.79
CA VAL A 69 16.59 2.48 -13.78
C VAL A 69 15.96 1.15 -13.36
N PHE A 70 14.70 1.21 -12.96
CA PHE A 70 13.93 0.06 -12.49
C PHE A 70 13.38 -0.77 -13.66
N SER A 71 12.87 -0.11 -14.70
CA SER A 71 12.27 -0.80 -15.85
C SER A 71 13.33 -1.35 -16.81
N PRO A 72 13.31 -2.66 -17.13
CA PRO A 72 14.24 -3.24 -18.11
C PRO A 72 14.18 -2.57 -19.49
N MET A 73 12.99 -2.11 -19.90
CA MET A 73 12.76 -1.41 -21.16
C MET A 73 13.58 -0.13 -21.28
N LEU A 74 13.93 0.51 -20.15
CA LEU A 74 14.69 1.75 -20.16
C LEU A 74 16.20 1.55 -19.98
N ARG A 75 16.70 0.31 -19.92
CA ARG A 75 18.15 0.01 -19.79
C ARG A 75 18.90 0.03 -21.13
N HIS A 76 18.25 0.48 -22.21
CA HIS A 76 18.81 0.58 -23.55
C HIS A 76 19.73 1.81 -23.69
N PRO A 77 20.84 1.76 -24.45
CA PRO A 77 21.73 2.92 -24.65
C PRO A 77 21.04 4.21 -25.11
N ASP A 78 19.97 4.09 -25.91
CA ASP A 78 19.19 5.22 -26.42
C ASP A 78 18.55 6.08 -25.32
N THR A 79 18.31 5.53 -24.13
CA THR A 79 17.71 6.28 -23.00
C THR A 79 18.75 7.08 -22.21
N LEU A 80 20.04 6.75 -22.35
CA LEU A 80 21.10 7.37 -21.57
C LEU A 80 21.16 8.90 -21.73
N PRO A 81 21.02 9.48 -22.94
CA PRO A 81 20.98 10.93 -23.10
C PRO A 81 19.82 11.60 -22.34
N PHE A 82 18.66 10.95 -22.27
CA PHE A 82 17.51 11.47 -21.53
C PHE A 82 17.80 11.57 -20.02
N PHE A 83 18.38 10.53 -19.43
CA PHE A 83 18.73 10.53 -18.01
C PHE A 83 19.89 11.48 -17.69
N GLN A 84 20.90 11.56 -18.56
CA GLN A 84 22.00 12.52 -18.44
C GLN A 84 21.50 13.96 -18.51
N HIS A 85 20.61 14.26 -19.45
CA HIS A 85 19.98 15.58 -19.56
C HIS A 85 19.20 15.93 -18.28
N LEU A 86 18.35 15.02 -17.78
CA LEU A 86 17.66 15.22 -16.51
C LEU A 86 18.64 15.49 -15.35
N GLN A 87 19.73 14.73 -15.28
CA GLN A 87 20.70 14.82 -14.20
C GLN A 87 21.55 16.11 -14.24
N HIS A 88 21.90 16.61 -15.42
CA HIS A 88 22.78 17.78 -15.57
C HIS A 88 22.01 19.07 -15.86
N GLU A 89 21.08 19.06 -16.80
CA GLU A 89 20.36 20.24 -17.28
C GLU A 89 18.99 20.42 -16.64
N GLY A 90 18.35 19.33 -16.20
CA GLY A 90 17.06 19.36 -15.52
C GLY A 90 15.92 18.95 -16.46
N LEU A 91 14.73 19.49 -16.23
CA LEU A 91 13.56 19.15 -17.04
C LEU A 91 13.75 19.60 -18.50
N PRO A 92 13.40 18.76 -19.49
CA PRO A 92 13.44 19.15 -20.90
C PRO A 92 12.57 20.37 -21.16
N PHE A 93 13.00 21.24 -22.08
CA PHE A 93 12.24 22.44 -22.46
C PHE A 93 10.80 22.13 -22.93
N LEU A 94 10.58 20.96 -23.54
CA LEU A 94 9.28 20.50 -24.02
C LEU A 94 8.41 19.85 -22.94
N ALA A 95 8.88 19.77 -21.69
CA ALA A 95 8.15 19.13 -20.61
C ALA A 95 6.92 19.97 -20.22
N GLN A 96 5.73 19.40 -20.36
CA GLN A 96 4.47 20.07 -20.04
C GLN A 96 4.04 19.78 -18.61
N ILE A 97 3.72 20.80 -17.81
CA ILE A 97 3.12 20.59 -16.48
C ILE A 97 1.74 19.92 -16.64
N ILE A 98 1.56 18.77 -16.01
CA ILE A 98 0.30 18.01 -16.01
C ILE A 98 -0.35 17.94 -14.63
N GLY A 99 0.36 18.32 -13.56
CA GLY A 99 -0.19 18.37 -12.22
C GLY A 99 0.66 19.20 -11.27
N ARG A 100 -0.01 19.87 -10.33
CA ARG A 100 0.60 20.55 -9.17
C ARG A 100 -0.10 20.04 -7.92
N GLY A 101 0.65 19.49 -6.97
CA GLY A 101 0.11 18.94 -5.73
C GLY A 101 1.04 19.11 -4.55
N GLY A 102 0.63 18.63 -3.37
CA GLY A 102 1.39 18.74 -2.12
C GLY A 102 2.73 17.99 -2.11
N CYS A 103 2.99 17.15 -3.12
CA CYS A 103 4.19 16.33 -3.25
C CYS A 103 5.09 16.81 -4.42
N GLY A 104 4.86 18.01 -4.95
CA GLY A 104 5.64 18.62 -6.03
C GLY A 104 4.88 18.76 -7.36
N GLU A 105 5.64 19.11 -8.40
CA GLU A 105 5.13 19.31 -9.75
C GLU A 105 5.33 18.04 -10.61
N VAL A 106 4.35 17.71 -11.42
CA VAL A 106 4.40 16.58 -12.35
C VAL A 106 4.39 17.07 -13.78
N TYR A 107 5.33 16.58 -14.56
CA TYR A 107 5.57 16.96 -15.94
C TYR A 107 5.36 15.77 -16.88
N LYS A 108 4.81 16.00 -18.06
CA LYS A 108 4.81 15.02 -19.15
C LYS A 108 6.07 15.23 -20.00
N ALA A 109 6.77 14.14 -20.30
CA ALA A 109 7.90 14.12 -21.21
C ALA A 109 7.85 12.87 -22.11
N GLU A 110 8.79 12.79 -23.04
CA GLU A 110 8.90 11.69 -23.99
C GLU A 110 10.32 11.13 -23.95
N ILE A 111 10.45 9.79 -23.92
CA ILE A 111 11.72 9.07 -24.00
C ILE A 111 11.77 8.33 -25.33
N PHE A 112 12.87 8.46 -26.06
CA PHE A 112 13.10 7.73 -27.30
C PHE A 112 13.87 6.45 -27.04
N VAL A 113 13.31 5.30 -27.43
CA VAL A 113 13.90 3.96 -27.22
C VAL A 113 13.60 3.09 -28.43
N GLU A 114 14.61 2.49 -29.08
CA GLU A 114 14.40 1.52 -30.18
C GLU A 114 13.46 2.03 -31.28
N ASN A 115 13.63 3.29 -31.73
CA ASN A 115 12.76 3.96 -32.70
C ASN A 115 11.29 4.16 -32.26
N ARG A 116 11.01 4.11 -30.96
CA ARG A 116 9.70 4.39 -30.38
C ARG A 116 9.78 5.53 -29.38
N THR A 117 8.73 6.35 -29.38
CA THR A 117 8.56 7.41 -28.39
C THR A 117 7.64 6.91 -27.29
N ILE A 118 8.13 6.94 -26.05
CA ILE A 118 7.42 6.48 -24.87
C ILE A 118 7.06 7.69 -24.01
N PRO A 119 5.77 7.98 -23.79
CA PRO A 119 5.36 9.06 -22.91
C PRO A 119 5.61 8.68 -21.45
N VAL A 120 6.20 9.59 -20.69
CA VAL A 120 6.48 9.43 -19.26
C VAL A 120 5.96 10.60 -18.45
N ALA A 121 5.71 10.36 -17.16
CA ALA A 121 5.40 11.40 -16.18
C ALA A 121 6.58 11.57 -15.22
N ILE A 122 7.08 12.79 -15.05
CA ILE A 122 8.21 13.12 -14.20
C ILE A 122 7.69 13.91 -13.01
N LYS A 123 7.71 13.32 -11.82
CA LYS A 123 7.43 14.00 -10.56
C LYS A 123 8.73 14.60 -10.03
N LYS A 124 8.78 15.94 -9.95
CA LYS A 124 9.91 16.68 -9.37
C LYS A 124 9.63 16.91 -7.88
N ILE A 125 10.55 16.46 -7.04
CA ILE A 125 10.52 16.71 -5.60
C ILE A 125 11.73 17.57 -5.26
N ASP A 126 11.50 18.83 -4.90
CA ASP A 126 12.57 19.75 -4.57
C ASP A 126 13.26 19.35 -3.25
N GLN A 127 14.59 19.46 -3.26
CA GLN A 127 15.44 19.22 -2.11
C GLN A 127 15.92 20.58 -1.59
N LEU A 128 15.47 20.97 -0.40
CA LEU A 128 15.86 22.26 0.24
C LEU A 128 17.37 22.35 0.59
N ALA A 129 18.17 21.33 0.24
CA ALA A 129 19.57 21.19 0.67
C ALA A 129 20.55 22.19 0.02
N ALA A 130 20.11 23.09 -0.86
CA ALA A 130 20.98 24.11 -1.45
C ALA A 130 20.94 25.47 -0.73
N ILE A 131 20.17 25.61 0.35
CA ILE A 131 20.29 26.75 1.28
C ILE A 131 21.01 26.24 2.51
N GLY A 132 22.19 26.78 2.80
CA GLY A 132 23.15 26.23 3.77
C GLY A 132 22.50 25.74 5.07
N ALA A 133 22.79 24.50 5.45
CA ALA A 133 22.29 23.84 6.65
C ALA A 133 22.52 24.61 7.97
N ALA A 134 23.28 25.71 7.94
CA ALA A 134 23.55 26.59 9.07
C ALA A 134 22.45 27.64 9.34
N SER A 135 21.43 27.80 8.46
CA SER A 135 20.39 28.83 8.62
C SER A 135 18.96 28.34 8.44
N LEU A 136 18.71 27.02 8.46
CA LEU A 136 17.36 26.49 8.33
C LEU A 136 16.59 26.65 9.64
N CYS A 137 15.37 27.18 9.57
CA CYS A 137 14.50 27.20 10.73
C CYS A 137 14.03 25.77 11.08
N GLN A 138 13.47 25.60 12.28
CA GLN A 138 13.00 24.29 12.76
C GLN A 138 11.90 23.70 11.84
N GLU A 139 11.08 24.56 11.22
CA GLU A 139 10.02 24.16 10.28
C GLU A 139 10.59 23.68 8.93
N GLU A 140 11.57 24.39 8.36
CA GLU A 140 12.25 23.98 7.11
C GLU A 140 12.98 22.64 7.27
N SER A 141 13.60 22.43 8.44
CA SER A 141 14.23 21.15 8.79
C SER A 141 13.21 20.01 8.90
N ALA A 142 12.01 20.28 9.42
CA ALA A 142 10.94 19.29 9.51
C ALA A 142 10.39 18.93 8.11
N LEU A 143 10.18 19.93 7.25
CA LEU A 143 9.71 19.72 5.87
C LEU A 143 10.72 18.93 5.02
N LEU A 144 12.02 19.24 5.13
CA LEU A 144 13.08 18.50 4.44
C LEU A 144 13.10 17.02 4.85
N ASN A 145 12.93 16.74 6.15
CA ASN A 145 12.82 15.38 6.66
C ASN A 145 11.58 14.64 6.13
N ILE A 146 10.46 15.33 5.91
CA ILE A 146 9.25 14.75 5.32
C ILE A 146 9.47 14.40 3.85
N HIS A 147 9.97 15.33 3.03
CA HIS A 147 10.23 15.08 1.60
C HIS A 147 11.25 13.96 1.40
N THR A 148 12.33 13.95 2.19
CA THR A 148 13.35 12.89 2.13
C THR A 148 12.75 11.52 2.46
N ARG A 149 11.84 11.45 3.44
CA ARG A 149 11.12 10.22 3.79
C ARG A 149 10.15 9.79 2.69
N GLN A 150 9.45 10.73 2.06
CA GLN A 150 8.53 10.44 0.95
C GLN A 150 9.28 9.88 -0.25
N ILE A 151 10.37 10.55 -0.67
CA ILE A 151 11.25 10.08 -1.75
C ILE A 151 11.76 8.67 -1.43
N ARG A 152 12.31 8.48 -0.23
CA ARG A 152 12.83 7.18 0.20
C ARG A 152 11.75 6.11 0.21
N SER A 153 10.54 6.43 0.69
CA SER A 153 9.43 5.48 0.70
C SER A 153 9.04 5.08 -0.72
N GLU A 154 8.83 6.05 -1.60
CA GLU A 154 8.37 5.87 -2.98
C GLU A 154 9.38 5.06 -3.81
N ILE A 155 10.68 5.36 -3.67
CA ILE A 155 11.77 4.60 -4.30
C ILE A 155 11.86 3.16 -3.74
N LEU A 156 11.86 3.00 -2.41
CA LEU A 156 12.06 1.70 -1.77
C LEU A 156 10.86 0.76 -1.93
N THR A 157 9.64 1.29 -2.03
CA THR A 157 8.44 0.49 -2.27
C THR A 157 8.24 0.23 -3.76
N VAL A 158 8.00 1.26 -4.57
CA VAL A 158 7.49 1.08 -5.93
C VAL A 158 8.55 0.61 -6.91
N GLY A 159 9.82 1.00 -6.71
CA GLY A 159 10.91 0.65 -7.63
C GLY A 159 11.09 -0.85 -7.85
N ARG A 160 10.61 -1.70 -6.93
CA ARG A 160 10.72 -3.17 -7.01
C ARG A 160 9.37 -3.89 -7.16
N MET A 161 8.26 -3.16 -7.23
CA MET A 161 6.91 -3.74 -7.34
C MET A 161 6.44 -3.74 -8.78
N HIS A 162 5.97 -4.88 -9.27
CA HIS A 162 5.43 -5.03 -10.61
C HIS A 162 4.06 -5.71 -10.54
N HIS A 163 3.01 -4.93 -10.75
CA HIS A 163 1.64 -5.42 -10.76
C HIS A 163 0.76 -4.56 -11.69
N PRO A 164 -0.17 -5.14 -12.46
CA PRO A 164 -1.01 -4.40 -13.41
C PRO A 164 -1.88 -3.30 -12.80
N SER A 165 -2.08 -3.30 -11.50
CA SER A 165 -2.90 -2.30 -10.80
C SER A 165 -2.09 -1.31 -9.96
N LEU A 166 -0.76 -1.31 -10.09
CA LEU A 166 0.12 -0.32 -9.47
C LEU A 166 0.77 0.55 -10.56
N LEU A 167 1.02 1.82 -10.24
CA LEU A 167 1.68 2.77 -11.12
C LEU A 167 3.19 2.44 -11.21
N PRO A 168 3.73 2.08 -12.40
CA PRO A 168 5.12 1.69 -12.51
C PRO A 168 6.08 2.88 -12.38
N LEU A 169 6.97 2.82 -11.38
CA LEU A 169 8.15 3.68 -11.32
C LEU A 169 9.21 3.13 -12.28
N LEU A 170 9.55 3.90 -13.31
CA LEU A 170 10.46 3.50 -14.37
C LEU A 170 11.92 3.81 -14.00
N ALA A 171 12.17 4.98 -13.42
CA ALA A 171 13.49 5.41 -12.99
C ALA A 171 13.45 6.48 -11.88
N HIS A 172 14.56 6.62 -11.16
CA HIS A 172 14.84 7.71 -10.24
C HIS A 172 16.13 8.41 -10.69
N VAL A 173 16.09 9.74 -10.81
CA VAL A 173 17.26 10.57 -11.14
C VAL A 173 17.51 11.56 -10.00
N PRO A 174 18.55 11.36 -9.17
CA PRO A 174 18.92 12.30 -8.12
C PRO A 174 19.67 13.50 -8.69
N ARG A 175 19.47 14.68 -8.11
CA ARG A 175 20.26 15.89 -8.30
C ARG A 175 20.56 16.55 -6.96
N PRO A 176 21.52 17.49 -6.89
CA PRO A 176 21.80 18.22 -5.66
C PRO A 176 20.62 19.04 -5.14
N ASP A 177 19.76 19.53 -6.04
CA ASP A 177 18.67 20.46 -5.75
C ASP A 177 17.27 19.80 -5.78
N CYS A 178 17.14 18.60 -6.34
CA CYS A 178 15.86 17.90 -6.45
C CYS A 178 16.02 16.42 -6.77
N HIS A 179 14.92 15.69 -6.68
CA HIS A 179 14.79 14.32 -7.15
C HIS A 179 13.72 14.24 -8.25
N TYR A 180 14.05 13.58 -9.35
CA TYR A 180 13.07 13.22 -10.37
C TYR A 180 12.67 11.76 -10.23
N LEU A 181 11.37 11.51 -10.10
CA LEU A 181 10.76 10.19 -10.18
C LEU A 181 10.04 10.06 -11.53
N VAL A 182 10.50 9.14 -12.37
CA VAL A 182 10.00 8.93 -13.74
C VAL A 182 9.04 7.75 -13.73
N TYR A 183 7.78 8.01 -14.07
CA TYR A 183 6.67 7.07 -14.11
C TYR A 183 6.19 6.83 -15.54
N GLU A 184 5.49 5.72 -15.74
CA GLU A 184 4.65 5.56 -16.93
C GLU A 184 3.54 6.63 -16.97
N TYR A 185 3.32 7.24 -18.13
CA TYR A 185 2.30 8.27 -18.29
C TYR A 185 0.88 7.68 -18.32
N MET A 186 -0.01 8.26 -17.54
CA MET A 186 -1.42 7.86 -17.45
C MET A 186 -2.31 8.87 -18.20
N PRO A 187 -2.75 8.57 -19.43
CA PRO A 187 -3.38 9.56 -20.31
C PRO A 187 -4.76 10.01 -19.85
N ASN A 188 -5.46 9.19 -19.06
CA ASN A 188 -6.78 9.52 -18.53
C ASN A 188 -6.73 10.27 -17.18
N GLY A 189 -5.53 10.56 -16.66
CA GLY A 189 -5.37 11.30 -15.41
C GLY A 189 -5.85 10.51 -14.19
N SER A 190 -6.29 11.24 -13.16
CA SER A 190 -6.76 10.65 -11.89
C SER A 190 -8.24 10.28 -11.93
N LEU A 191 -8.63 9.27 -11.16
CA LEU A 191 -10.02 8.88 -10.96
C LEU A 191 -10.84 10.04 -10.40
N HIS A 192 -10.25 10.87 -9.52
CA HIS A 192 -10.90 12.09 -9.01
C HIS A 192 -11.37 13.00 -10.15
N ASP A 193 -10.47 13.33 -11.09
CA ASP A 193 -10.77 14.26 -12.18
C ASP A 193 -11.82 13.69 -13.14
N VAL A 194 -11.74 12.40 -13.43
CA VAL A 194 -12.69 11.75 -14.35
C VAL A 194 -14.08 11.62 -13.71
N LEU A 195 -14.18 11.29 -12.42
CA LEU A 195 -15.46 11.26 -11.72
C LEU A 195 -16.10 12.65 -11.59
N LYS A 196 -15.28 13.69 -11.33
CA LYS A 196 -15.75 15.08 -11.26
C LYS A 196 -16.33 15.58 -12.58
N LYS A 197 -15.78 15.12 -13.71
CA LYS A 197 -16.33 15.38 -15.06
C LYS A 197 -17.61 14.60 -15.34
N GLY A 198 -17.96 13.59 -14.53
CA GLY A 198 -19.19 12.81 -14.66
C GLY A 198 -19.21 11.81 -15.82
N SER A 199 -18.05 11.46 -16.38
CA SER A 199 -17.96 10.77 -17.68
C SER A 199 -17.94 9.24 -17.60
N LEU A 200 -17.85 8.63 -16.42
CA LEU A 200 -17.70 7.17 -16.30
C LEU A 200 -19.03 6.45 -16.12
N GLN A 201 -19.31 5.54 -17.06
CA GLN A 201 -20.36 4.53 -16.96
C GLN A 201 -20.00 3.45 -15.94
N TRP A 202 -21.02 2.80 -15.37
CA TRP A 202 -20.85 1.82 -14.31
C TRP A 202 -19.87 0.67 -14.63
N PRO A 203 -19.89 0.03 -15.82
CA PRO A 203 -18.96 -1.06 -16.11
C PRO A 203 -17.49 -0.67 -15.95
N VAL A 204 -17.15 0.59 -16.27
CA VAL A 204 -15.78 1.11 -16.09
C VAL A 204 -15.51 1.38 -14.62
N ARG A 205 -16.45 1.95 -13.86
CA ARG A 205 -16.32 2.17 -12.41
C ARG A 205 -16.10 0.85 -11.66
N TYR A 206 -16.87 -0.18 -12.02
CA TYR A 206 -16.73 -1.52 -11.45
C TYR A 206 -15.38 -2.18 -11.83
N LYS A 207 -14.93 -2.04 -13.09
CA LYS A 207 -13.60 -2.50 -13.49
C LYS A 207 -12.48 -1.83 -12.69
N ILE A 208 -12.60 -0.53 -12.44
CA ILE A 208 -11.67 0.23 -11.60
C ILE A 208 -11.65 -0.32 -10.16
N ALA A 209 -12.83 -0.57 -9.56
CA ALA A 209 -12.92 -1.16 -8.22
C ALA A 209 -12.22 -2.52 -8.14
N VAL A 210 -12.47 -3.42 -9.10
CA VAL A 210 -11.83 -4.75 -9.15
C VAL A 210 -10.32 -4.64 -9.35
N GLY A 211 -9.85 -3.76 -10.24
CA GLY A 211 -8.43 -3.51 -10.43
C GLY A 211 -7.75 -3.01 -9.16
N MET A 212 -8.37 -2.07 -8.45
CA MET A 212 -7.84 -1.59 -7.17
C MET A 212 -7.78 -2.70 -6.12
N ALA A 213 -8.81 -3.55 -6.02
CA ALA A 213 -8.83 -4.66 -5.07
C ALA A 213 -7.68 -5.66 -5.34
N ALA A 214 -7.41 -5.98 -6.61
CA ALA A 214 -6.27 -6.81 -6.99
C ALA A 214 -4.93 -6.14 -6.60
N GLY A 215 -4.80 -4.83 -6.81
CA GLY A 215 -3.62 -4.07 -6.37
C GLY A 215 -3.42 -4.09 -4.85
N LEU A 216 -4.49 -3.99 -4.07
CA LEU A 216 -4.43 -4.05 -2.61
C LEU A 216 -4.10 -5.45 -2.09
N GLU A 217 -4.67 -6.50 -2.68
CA GLU A 217 -4.27 -7.87 -2.35
C GLU A 217 -2.78 -8.07 -2.61
N TYR A 218 -2.26 -7.55 -3.72
CA TYR A 218 -0.83 -7.61 -4.01
C TYR A 218 -0.01 -6.92 -2.92
N LEU A 219 -0.34 -5.68 -2.55
CA LEU A 219 0.42 -4.91 -1.55
C LEU A 219 0.40 -5.55 -0.16
N HIS A 220 -0.76 -6.06 0.27
CA HIS A 220 -0.96 -6.51 1.65
C HIS A 220 -0.58 -7.98 1.86
N ILE A 221 -0.79 -8.84 0.86
CA ILE A 221 -0.73 -10.30 1.04
C ILE A 221 0.37 -10.93 0.19
N VAL A 222 0.48 -10.54 -1.09
CA VAL A 222 1.39 -11.19 -2.05
C VAL A 222 2.81 -10.65 -1.93
N HIS A 223 2.96 -9.33 -1.88
CA HIS A 223 4.26 -8.68 -1.81
C HIS A 223 4.90 -8.88 -0.43
N ARG A 224 6.18 -9.24 -0.43
CA ARG A 224 6.99 -9.41 0.78
C ARG A 224 8.26 -8.59 0.67
N PRO A 225 8.55 -7.70 1.63
CA PRO A 225 7.76 -7.34 2.82
C PRO A 225 6.40 -6.67 2.49
N GLN A 226 5.42 -6.78 3.39
CA GLN A 226 4.08 -6.21 3.20
C GLN A 226 4.15 -4.68 3.07
N VAL A 227 3.31 -4.09 2.22
CA VAL A 227 3.27 -2.62 2.01
C VAL A 227 1.90 -2.08 2.39
N ILE A 228 1.85 -1.10 3.29
CA ILE A 228 0.62 -0.35 3.60
C ILE A 228 0.74 1.03 2.95
N HIS A 229 -0.24 1.43 2.15
CA HIS A 229 -0.20 2.65 1.34
C HIS A 229 -0.47 3.93 2.16
N ARG A 230 -1.48 3.92 3.03
CA ARG A 230 -1.83 4.98 4.00
C ARG A 230 -2.41 6.28 3.43
N ASP A 231 -2.62 6.38 2.12
CA ASP A 231 -3.22 7.56 1.48
C ASP A 231 -3.99 7.19 0.21
N LEU A 232 -4.80 6.13 0.30
CA LEU A 232 -5.68 5.75 -0.79
C LEU A 232 -6.81 6.76 -0.89
N LYS A 233 -6.92 7.39 -2.07
CA LYS A 233 -7.98 8.33 -2.43
C LYS A 233 -8.10 8.38 -3.96
N PRO A 234 -9.23 8.84 -4.52
CA PRO A 234 -9.42 8.89 -5.98
C PRO A 234 -8.35 9.70 -6.73
N ALA A 235 -7.72 10.70 -6.08
CA ALA A 235 -6.64 11.48 -6.71
C ALA A 235 -5.34 10.68 -6.90
N ASN A 236 -5.14 9.62 -6.09
CA ASN A 236 -3.96 8.74 -6.16
C ASN A 236 -4.22 7.48 -7.00
N ILE A 237 -5.39 7.37 -7.63
CA ILE A 237 -5.72 6.29 -8.56
C ILE A 237 -5.68 6.86 -9.97
N LEU A 238 -4.64 6.53 -10.72
CA LEU A 238 -4.49 6.96 -12.10
C LEU A 238 -5.11 5.94 -13.07
N LEU A 239 -5.45 6.40 -14.26
CA LEU A 239 -6.11 5.59 -15.28
C LEU A 239 -5.24 5.48 -16.55
N ASP A 240 -4.94 4.25 -16.94
CA ASP A 240 -4.23 3.96 -18.19
C ASP A 240 -5.11 4.22 -19.43
N CYS A 241 -4.56 4.02 -20.63
CA CYS A 241 -5.29 4.24 -21.89
C CYS A 241 -6.59 3.43 -22.01
N ASN A 242 -6.67 2.29 -21.33
CA ASN A 242 -7.84 1.41 -21.33
C ASN A 242 -8.76 1.65 -20.13
N LEU A 243 -8.55 2.72 -19.34
CA LEU A 243 -9.28 3.01 -18.11
C LEU A 243 -9.13 1.90 -17.06
N ASN A 244 -7.97 1.24 -16.99
CA ASN A 244 -7.63 0.38 -15.86
C ASN A 244 -6.98 1.22 -14.76
N ALA A 245 -7.28 0.86 -13.51
CA ALA A 245 -6.79 1.55 -12.32
C ALA A 245 -5.31 1.24 -12.04
N ARG A 246 -4.53 2.28 -11.76
CA ARG A 246 -3.14 2.20 -11.29
C ARG A 246 -3.04 2.98 -9.98
N ILE A 247 -2.83 2.26 -8.87
CA ILE A 247 -2.58 2.85 -7.55
C ILE A 247 -1.20 3.51 -7.60
N GLY A 248 -1.13 4.81 -7.32
CA GLY A 248 0.10 5.60 -7.30
C GLY A 248 0.24 6.43 -6.02
N ASP A 249 1.31 7.24 -5.97
CA ASP A 249 1.70 8.09 -4.84
C ASP A 249 1.95 7.34 -3.52
N PHE A 250 3.07 6.62 -3.48
CA PHE A 250 3.52 5.85 -2.32
C PHE A 250 4.34 6.68 -1.34
N GLY A 251 4.30 8.02 -1.41
CA GLY A 251 5.09 8.89 -0.53
C GLY A 251 4.81 8.66 0.97
N LEU A 252 3.61 8.21 1.33
CA LEU A 252 3.25 7.88 2.72
C LEU A 252 3.30 6.39 3.05
N ALA A 253 3.64 5.55 2.06
CA ALA A 253 3.64 4.11 2.23
C ALA A 253 4.65 3.68 3.30
N LYS A 254 4.39 2.53 3.92
CA LYS A 254 5.32 1.92 4.87
C LYS A 254 5.45 0.42 4.61
N VAL A 255 6.70 -0.03 4.68
CA VAL A 255 7.08 -1.43 4.52
C VAL A 255 7.05 -2.11 5.89
N VAL A 256 6.16 -3.09 6.04
CA VAL A 256 6.01 -3.91 7.24
C VAL A 256 6.84 -5.18 7.07
N HIS A 257 7.91 -5.29 7.85
CA HIS A 257 8.73 -6.48 7.89
C HIS A 257 8.10 -7.54 8.80
N GLU A 258 8.21 -8.82 8.45
CA GLU A 258 7.60 -9.95 9.18
C GLU A 258 7.96 -10.03 10.68
N MET A 259 9.03 -9.36 11.11
CA MET A 259 9.42 -9.29 12.53
C MET A 259 8.65 -8.22 13.33
N MET A 260 7.89 -7.35 12.65
CA MET A 260 7.04 -6.34 13.28
C MET A 260 5.60 -6.84 13.35
N SER A 261 4.84 -6.39 14.35
CA SER A 261 3.50 -6.89 14.73
C SER A 261 2.36 -6.65 13.71
N GLY A 262 2.64 -6.58 12.40
CA GLY A 262 1.65 -6.25 11.36
C GLY A 262 1.14 -4.80 11.42
N SER A 263 1.64 -4.02 12.37
CA SER A 263 1.20 -2.66 12.68
C SER A 263 2.36 -1.70 12.58
N VAL A 264 2.06 -0.46 12.16
CA VAL A 264 3.07 0.56 12.00
C VAL A 264 2.72 1.79 12.81
N ALA A 265 3.47 1.97 13.90
CA ALA A 265 3.40 3.19 14.69
C ALA A 265 3.85 4.40 13.84
N SER A 266 3.18 5.52 14.02
CA SER A 266 3.50 6.78 13.38
C SER A 266 3.52 7.89 14.42
N ASN A 267 4.46 8.83 14.30
CA ASN A 267 4.54 9.95 15.24
C ASN A 267 3.33 10.89 15.07
N ASN A 268 2.80 11.00 13.84
CA ASN A 268 1.63 11.78 13.49
C ASN A 268 0.68 10.97 12.59
N VAL A 269 -0.60 11.34 12.60
CA VAL A 269 -1.59 10.90 11.59
C VAL A 269 -1.25 11.57 10.26
N ALA A 270 -1.19 10.79 9.20
CA ALA A 270 -0.98 11.27 7.83
C ALA A 270 -1.99 10.60 6.89
N GLY A 271 -2.41 11.30 5.86
CA GLY A 271 -3.41 10.85 4.89
C GLY A 271 -4.41 11.95 4.58
N THR A 272 -5.44 11.62 3.82
CA THR A 272 -6.46 12.57 3.38
C THR A 272 -7.74 12.47 4.21
N LEU A 273 -8.21 13.61 4.73
CA LEU A 273 -9.45 13.69 5.51
C LEU A 273 -10.64 13.08 4.75
N GLY A 274 -11.48 12.33 5.46
CA GLY A 274 -12.60 11.57 4.89
C GLY A 274 -12.24 10.18 4.38
N TYR A 275 -10.95 9.87 4.19
CA TYR A 275 -10.46 8.53 3.84
C TYR A 275 -9.67 7.87 4.98
N ILE A 276 -9.18 8.66 5.94
CA ILE A 276 -8.45 8.15 7.11
C ILE A 276 -9.39 7.34 8.02
N ALA A 277 -8.96 6.11 8.35
CA ALA A 277 -9.67 5.23 9.25
C ALA A 277 -9.71 5.79 10.70
N PRO A 278 -10.84 5.70 11.42
CA PRO A 278 -11.04 6.37 12.70
C PRO A 278 -10.07 5.91 13.80
N GLU A 279 -9.72 4.63 13.83
CA GLU A 279 -8.78 4.06 14.81
C GLU A 279 -7.37 4.65 14.68
N TYR A 280 -7.01 5.15 13.50
CA TYR A 280 -5.68 5.67 13.26
C TYR A 280 -5.46 7.00 13.99
N TYR A 281 -6.52 7.79 14.18
CA TYR A 281 -6.47 8.99 15.02
C TYR A 281 -6.25 8.68 16.50
N GLN A 282 -6.80 7.57 16.98
CA GLN A 282 -6.77 7.20 18.40
C GLN A 282 -5.47 6.51 18.80
N THR A 283 -5.00 5.60 17.95
CA THR A 283 -3.89 4.70 18.27
C THR A 283 -2.56 5.14 17.68
N LEU A 284 -2.58 6.11 16.75
CA LEU A 284 -1.44 6.49 15.90
C LEU A 284 -0.79 5.30 15.18
N THR A 285 -1.52 4.20 15.08
CA THR A 285 -1.07 2.92 14.54
C THR A 285 -1.88 2.60 13.31
N CYS A 286 -1.18 2.32 12.21
CA CYS A 286 -1.79 1.98 10.94
C CYS A 286 -1.50 0.51 10.61
N THR A 287 -2.53 -0.25 10.29
CA THR A 287 -2.44 -1.60 9.71
C THR A 287 -2.91 -1.57 8.26
N ASP A 288 -2.86 -2.71 7.58
CA ASP A 288 -3.51 -2.91 6.28
C ASP A 288 -5.02 -2.58 6.32
N LYS A 289 -5.67 -2.74 7.46
CA LYS A 289 -7.09 -2.41 7.65
C LYS A 289 -7.41 -0.91 7.49
N CYS A 290 -6.43 -0.02 7.62
CA CYS A 290 -6.64 1.40 7.33
C CYS A 290 -6.75 1.65 5.81
N ASP A 291 -6.00 0.91 5.00
CA ASP A 291 -6.13 0.93 3.55
C ASP A 291 -7.48 0.31 3.12
N ILE A 292 -7.93 -0.76 3.79
CA ILE A 292 -9.26 -1.35 3.55
C ILE A 292 -10.37 -0.34 3.80
N TYR A 293 -10.31 0.41 4.90
CA TYR A 293 -11.27 1.49 5.18
C TYR A 293 -11.28 2.53 4.07
N SER A 294 -10.09 3.03 3.70
CA SER A 294 -9.93 4.03 2.62
C SER A 294 -10.51 3.51 1.30
N PHE A 295 -10.29 2.23 0.98
CA PHE A 295 -10.85 1.59 -0.19
C PHE A 295 -12.38 1.48 -0.14
N GLY A 296 -12.96 1.15 1.02
CA GLY A 296 -14.40 1.15 1.23
C GLY A 296 -15.03 2.52 0.95
N VAL A 297 -14.38 3.61 1.38
CA VAL A 297 -14.82 4.97 1.03
C VAL A 297 -14.76 5.18 -0.49
N ILE A 298 -13.71 4.74 -1.18
CA ILE A 298 -13.60 4.85 -2.65
C ILE A 298 -14.70 4.05 -3.36
N LEU A 299 -15.06 2.86 -2.88
CA LEU A 299 -16.19 2.09 -3.40
C LEU A 299 -17.50 2.86 -3.29
N ALA A 300 -17.74 3.53 -2.15
CA ALA A 300 -18.90 4.39 -1.97
C ALA A 300 -18.87 5.58 -2.94
N VAL A 301 -17.71 6.22 -3.15
CA VAL A 301 -17.55 7.31 -4.14
C VAL A 301 -17.86 6.83 -5.56
N LEU A 302 -17.41 5.62 -5.94
CA LEU A 302 -17.66 5.05 -7.27
C LEU A 302 -19.15 4.84 -7.55
N VAL A 303 -19.93 4.37 -6.56
CA VAL A 303 -21.37 4.13 -6.72
C VAL A 303 -22.18 5.42 -6.62
N THR A 304 -21.89 6.26 -5.63
CA THR A 304 -22.68 7.47 -5.32
C THR A 304 -22.34 8.65 -6.22
N GLY A 305 -21.13 8.66 -6.77
CA GLY A 305 -20.57 9.82 -7.48
C GLY A 305 -20.29 11.02 -6.58
N ARG A 306 -20.32 10.86 -5.25
CA ARG A 306 -20.11 11.92 -4.25
C ARG A 306 -18.78 11.72 -3.53
N PHE A 307 -18.05 12.80 -3.30
CA PHE A 307 -16.79 12.77 -2.54
C PHE A 307 -17.03 13.12 -1.06
N PRO A 308 -16.19 12.64 -0.11
CA PRO A 308 -16.32 13.00 1.30
C PRO A 308 -16.34 14.51 1.58
N SER A 309 -15.72 15.31 0.70
CA SER A 309 -15.68 16.77 0.77
C SER A 309 -16.93 17.48 0.24
N ASP A 310 -17.89 16.75 -0.34
CA ASP A 310 -19.07 17.36 -0.94
C ASP A 310 -19.96 18.00 0.13
N GLN A 311 -20.46 19.20 -0.15
CA GLN A 311 -21.37 19.95 0.73
C GLN A 311 -22.63 19.16 1.10
N PHE A 312 -23.04 18.20 0.26
CA PHE A 312 -24.13 17.27 0.54
C PHE A 312 -24.01 16.67 1.95
N PHE A 313 -22.83 16.19 2.33
CA PHE A 313 -22.64 15.55 3.63
C PHE A 313 -22.70 16.54 4.79
N GLN A 314 -22.44 17.82 4.58
CA GLN A 314 -22.61 18.85 5.63
C GLN A 314 -24.08 19.14 5.92
N ALA A 315 -24.98 18.76 5.01
CA ALA A 315 -26.42 18.91 5.16
C ALA A 315 -27.11 17.63 5.68
N THR A 316 -26.38 16.53 5.89
CA THR A 316 -26.92 15.31 6.51
C THR A 316 -26.61 15.29 8.00
N ASP A 317 -27.43 14.57 8.77
CA ASP A 317 -27.28 14.47 10.23
C ASP A 317 -25.95 13.81 10.64
N GLU A 318 -25.40 12.94 9.79
CA GLU A 318 -24.18 12.19 10.08
C GLU A 318 -22.89 12.94 9.72
N MET A 319 -23.00 14.04 8.97
CA MET A 319 -21.90 14.93 8.58
C MET A 319 -20.72 14.25 7.82
N CYS A 320 -20.87 12.99 7.41
CA CYS A 320 -19.83 12.22 6.72
C CYS A 320 -20.42 11.12 5.83
N ILE A 321 -19.67 10.77 4.78
CA ILE A 321 -20.10 9.76 3.79
C ILE A 321 -20.34 8.38 4.40
N VAL A 322 -19.52 7.96 5.37
CA VAL A 322 -19.64 6.62 5.97
C VAL A 322 -20.88 6.53 6.85
N GLY A 323 -21.12 7.53 7.70
CA GLY A 323 -22.33 7.58 8.53
C GLY A 323 -23.59 7.60 7.66
N TRP A 324 -23.62 8.47 6.65
CA TRP A 324 -24.72 8.55 5.69
C TRP A 324 -24.92 7.22 4.92
N LEU A 325 -23.84 6.58 4.47
CA LEU A 325 -23.89 5.29 3.77
C LEU A 325 -24.55 4.20 4.64
N ARG A 326 -24.19 4.13 5.93
CA ARG A 326 -24.79 3.16 6.87
C ARG A 326 -26.29 3.40 7.03
N ASN A 327 -26.72 4.66 7.08
CA ASN A 327 -28.13 5.01 7.25
C ASN A 327 -28.95 4.76 5.98
N VAL A 328 -28.45 5.15 4.80
CA VAL A 328 -29.16 4.91 3.53
C VAL A 328 -29.28 3.41 3.23
N LEU A 329 -28.26 2.59 3.53
CA LEU A 329 -28.32 1.14 3.35
C LEU A 329 -29.31 0.43 4.29
N ARG A 330 -29.67 1.05 5.42
CA ARG A 330 -30.68 0.57 6.37
C ARG A 330 -32.07 1.14 6.10
N SER A 331 -32.19 2.09 5.17
CA SER A 331 -33.46 2.73 4.83
C SER A 331 -34.35 1.81 3.99
N ALA A 332 -35.59 2.23 3.77
CA ALA A 332 -36.51 1.53 2.89
C ALA A 332 -36.08 1.56 1.41
N ASP A 333 -35.23 2.52 1.02
CA ASP A 333 -34.74 2.68 -0.36
C ASP A 333 -33.22 2.88 -0.40
N PRO A 334 -32.42 1.79 -0.33
CA PRO A 334 -30.97 1.85 -0.51
C PRO A 334 -30.53 2.33 -1.90
N ALA A 335 -31.38 2.24 -2.92
CA ALA A 335 -31.04 2.66 -4.27
C ALA A 335 -30.93 4.19 -4.40
N ALA A 336 -31.48 4.95 -3.44
CA ALA A 336 -31.27 6.39 -3.31
C ALA A 336 -29.79 6.79 -3.16
N ALA A 337 -28.92 5.84 -2.79
CA ALA A 337 -27.47 6.09 -2.73
C ALA A 337 -26.80 6.11 -4.11
N ILE A 338 -27.42 5.54 -5.14
CA ILE A 338 -26.81 5.38 -6.46
C ILE A 338 -26.75 6.74 -7.17
N ASP A 339 -25.64 7.01 -7.84
CA ASP A 339 -25.49 8.16 -8.74
C ASP A 339 -26.64 8.16 -9.77
N GLY A 340 -27.48 9.19 -9.75
CA GLY A 340 -28.66 9.29 -10.63
C GLY A 340 -28.33 9.18 -12.13
N ARG A 341 -27.07 9.46 -12.53
CA ARG A 341 -26.60 9.28 -13.92
C ARG A 341 -26.43 7.81 -14.32
N LEU A 342 -26.32 6.90 -13.35
CA LEU A 342 -26.17 5.45 -13.54
C LEU A 342 -27.50 4.69 -13.44
N MET A 343 -28.55 5.35 -12.96
CA MET A 343 -29.88 4.74 -12.78
C MET A 343 -30.55 4.42 -14.12
N GLY A 344 -31.35 3.34 -14.14
CA GLY A 344 -32.06 2.85 -15.31
C GLY A 344 -31.16 2.18 -16.34
N LYS A 345 -29.96 1.75 -15.95
CA LYS A 345 -28.97 1.09 -16.83
C LYS A 345 -28.86 -0.41 -16.58
N GLY A 346 -29.60 -0.95 -15.60
CA GLY A 346 -29.68 -2.38 -15.32
C GLY A 346 -28.58 -2.91 -14.40
N PHE A 347 -27.78 -2.04 -13.78
CA PHE A 347 -26.67 -2.42 -12.90
C PHE A 347 -26.94 -2.13 -11.41
N GLU A 348 -28.16 -1.76 -11.05
CA GLU A 348 -28.53 -1.29 -9.72
C GLU A 348 -28.24 -2.34 -8.64
N GLU A 349 -28.56 -3.61 -8.88
CA GLU A 349 -28.24 -4.70 -7.96
C GLU A 349 -26.72 -4.85 -7.77
N GLN A 350 -25.95 -4.76 -8.87
CA GLN A 350 -24.49 -4.82 -8.82
C GLN A 350 -23.91 -3.67 -7.98
N MET A 351 -24.44 -2.46 -8.17
CA MET A 351 -24.06 -1.26 -7.43
C MET A 351 -24.37 -1.39 -5.93
N LEU A 352 -25.55 -1.92 -5.57
CA LEU A 352 -25.94 -2.16 -4.19
C LEU A 352 -25.05 -3.22 -3.51
N LEU A 353 -24.64 -4.27 -4.23
CA LEU A 353 -23.69 -5.25 -3.71
C LEU A 353 -22.32 -4.63 -3.46
N VAL A 354 -21.84 -3.75 -4.34
CA VAL A 354 -20.60 -2.98 -4.11
C VAL A 354 -20.71 -2.07 -2.89
N LEU A 355 -21.86 -1.41 -2.67
CA LEU A 355 -22.08 -0.63 -1.44
C LEU A 355 -22.08 -1.49 -0.17
N LYS A 356 -22.55 -2.73 -0.22
CA LYS A 356 -22.44 -3.67 0.92
C LYS A 356 -20.98 -4.03 1.21
N VAL A 357 -20.16 -4.22 0.17
CA VAL A 357 -18.71 -4.41 0.35
C VAL A 357 -18.07 -3.16 0.97
N ALA A 358 -18.45 -1.96 0.49
CA ALA A 358 -18.01 -0.69 1.07
C ALA A 358 -18.38 -0.57 2.56
N TYR A 359 -19.59 -0.99 2.93
CA TYR A 359 -20.07 -1.03 4.31
C TYR A 359 -19.18 -1.94 5.18
N PHE A 360 -18.89 -3.17 4.76
CA PHE A 360 -17.99 -4.08 5.50
C PHE A 360 -16.56 -3.55 5.60
N CYS A 361 -16.04 -2.93 4.54
CA CYS A 361 -14.71 -2.33 4.54
C CYS A 361 -14.58 -1.17 5.53
N THR A 362 -15.69 -0.51 5.87
CA THR A 362 -15.72 0.71 6.70
C THR A 362 -16.25 0.47 8.11
N TYR A 363 -16.23 -0.77 8.62
CA TYR A 363 -16.55 -1.04 10.03
C TYR A 363 -15.64 -0.28 10.99
N ASP A 364 -16.18 0.10 12.16
CA ASP A 364 -15.43 0.88 13.14
C ASP A 364 -14.31 0.03 13.76
N ASP A 365 -14.59 -1.22 14.09
CA ASP A 365 -13.56 -2.18 14.52
C ASP A 365 -12.75 -2.68 13.31
N PRO A 366 -11.42 -2.42 13.26
CA PRO A 366 -10.56 -2.93 12.20
C PRO A 366 -10.53 -4.45 12.10
N ALA A 367 -10.79 -5.18 13.20
CA ALA A 367 -10.81 -6.64 13.21
C ALA A 367 -11.99 -7.20 12.40
N GLU A 368 -13.13 -6.50 12.38
CA GLU A 368 -14.34 -6.91 11.65
C GLU A 368 -14.29 -6.59 10.15
N ARG A 369 -13.37 -5.72 9.72
CA ARG A 369 -13.17 -5.43 8.29
C ARG A 369 -12.64 -6.68 7.56
N PRO A 370 -13.07 -6.95 6.32
CA PRO A 370 -12.43 -7.99 5.50
C PRO A 370 -10.96 -7.68 5.24
N ASN A 371 -10.13 -8.70 4.96
CA ASN A 371 -8.79 -8.47 4.43
C ASN A 371 -8.84 -8.19 2.91
N SER A 372 -7.73 -7.72 2.31
CA SER A 372 -7.72 -7.34 0.89
C SER A 372 -8.02 -8.47 -0.09
N ARG A 373 -7.65 -9.72 0.24
CA ARG A 373 -8.03 -10.89 -0.57
C ARG A 373 -9.53 -11.14 -0.50
N ASP A 374 -10.12 -11.09 0.70
CA ASP A 374 -11.57 -11.28 0.86
C ASP A 374 -12.34 -10.21 0.08
N VAL A 375 -11.90 -8.96 0.13
CA VAL A 375 -12.51 -7.87 -0.65
C VAL A 375 -12.38 -8.11 -2.16
N ASN A 376 -11.21 -8.56 -2.64
CA ASN A 376 -11.02 -8.89 -4.05
C ASN A 376 -11.93 -10.05 -4.50
N LEU A 377 -12.09 -11.09 -3.66
CA LEU A 377 -13.00 -12.20 -3.90
C LEU A 377 -14.46 -11.74 -3.90
N MET A 378 -14.88 -10.97 -2.90
CA MET A 378 -16.23 -10.41 -2.83
C MET A 378 -16.55 -9.63 -4.09
N LEU A 379 -15.68 -8.71 -4.51
CA LEU A 379 -15.92 -7.90 -5.71
C LEU A 379 -15.94 -8.76 -6.98
N SER A 380 -14.95 -9.63 -7.20
CA SER A 380 -14.85 -10.45 -8.42
C SER A 380 -15.99 -11.48 -8.58
N GLN A 381 -16.67 -11.84 -7.49
CA GLN A 381 -17.83 -12.73 -7.52
C GLN A 381 -19.16 -12.02 -7.81
N ILE A 382 -19.21 -10.68 -7.75
CA ILE A 382 -20.41 -9.92 -8.08
C ILE A 382 -20.63 -9.99 -9.60
N LYS A 383 -21.52 -10.89 -10.03
CA LYS A 383 -21.92 -11.00 -11.43
C LYS A 383 -23.02 -10.01 -11.78
N HIS A 384 -22.98 -9.52 -13.01
CA HIS A 384 -24.10 -8.84 -13.65
C HIS A 384 -24.71 -9.86 -14.64
N TYR A 385 -26.01 -10.13 -14.52
CA TYR A 385 -26.73 -11.11 -15.34
C TYR A 385 -27.59 -10.41 -16.39
#